data_AF-A0A482RRW9-F1
#
_entry.id   AF-A0A482RRW9-F1
#
_cell.length_a   1.000
_cell.length_b   1.000
_cell.length_c   1.000
_cell.angle_alpha   90.00
_cell.angle_beta   90.00
_cell.angle_gamma   90.00
#
_symmetry.space_group_name_H-M   'P 1'
#
loop_
_entity.id
_entity.type
_entity.pdbx_description
1 polymer ?
#
loop_
_entity_poly.entity_id
_entity_poly.type
_entity_poly.pdbx_seq_one_letter_code
_entity_poly.pdbx_strand_id
1 'polypeptide(L)'
;MLRARPAHPSRHYSSAAARAPRCAGTANRIGKLLDMHALRLSHCTLVIVDAHPDFKRFTLLSHPNLREDLFALYRDHLHSRITSGAAKLLLY
;
A
#
# COMPACT_ATOMS: atom_id res chain seq x y z
N MET A 1 28.83 -19.78 28.45
CA MET A 1 27.50 -20.22 27.98
C MET A 1 26.82 -19.02 27.30
N LEU A 2 27.09 -18.79 26.01
CA LEU A 2 26.51 -17.69 25.23
C LEU A 2 25.39 -18.25 24.35
N ARG A 3 24.15 -17.80 24.58
CA ARG A 3 22.96 -18.28 23.85
C ARG A 3 22.91 -17.58 22.49
N ALA A 4 23.03 -18.36 21.41
CA ALA A 4 22.89 -17.86 20.04
C ALA A 4 21.50 -17.24 19.82
N ARG A 5 21.45 -16.02 19.25
CA ARG A 5 20.20 -15.40 18.77
C ARG A 5 19.68 -16.21 17.58
N PRO A 6 18.37 -16.53 17.50
CA PRO A 6 17.84 -17.20 16.33
C PRO A 6 17.94 -16.28 15.10
N ALA A 7 18.38 -16.88 13.99
CA ALA A 7 18.58 -16.22 12.71
C ALA A 7 17.27 -15.60 12.19
N HIS A 8 17.36 -14.34 11.76
CA HIS A 8 16.29 -13.65 11.04
C HIS A 8 16.05 -14.40 9.72
N PRO A 9 14.82 -14.87 9.40
CA PRO A 9 14.59 -15.55 8.14
C PRO A 9 14.73 -14.54 7.01
N SER A 10 15.76 -14.72 6.20
CA SER A 10 15.97 -14.11 4.90
C SER A 10 14.71 -14.35 4.08
N ARG A 11 13.93 -13.29 3.86
CA ARG A 11 12.69 -13.35 3.07
C ARG A 11 13.10 -13.53 1.60
N HIS A 12 13.26 -14.77 1.18
CA HIS A 12 13.21 -15.15 -0.21
C HIS A 12 11.88 -14.66 -0.79
N TYR A 13 11.91 -13.66 -1.66
CA TYR A 13 10.80 -13.40 -2.60
C TYR A 13 10.81 -14.52 -3.65
N SER A 14 10.63 -15.77 -3.20
CA SER A 14 10.45 -16.94 -4.05
C SER A 14 8.98 -16.96 -4.49
N SER A 15 8.74 -16.80 -5.80
CA SER A 15 7.64 -17.26 -6.67
C SER A 15 6.16 -17.31 -6.19
N ALA A 16 5.86 -17.09 -4.92
CA ALA A 16 4.53 -17.05 -4.31
C ALA A 16 3.76 -15.74 -4.59
N ALA A 17 4.43 -14.73 -5.17
CA ALA A 17 3.81 -13.46 -5.55
C ALA A 17 2.63 -13.63 -6.54
N ALA A 18 2.59 -14.74 -7.28
CA ALA A 18 1.53 -15.01 -8.25
C ALA A 18 0.14 -15.24 -7.62
N ARG A 19 0.05 -15.60 -6.31
CA ARG A 19 -1.19 -16.10 -5.69
C ARG A 19 -1.80 -15.20 -4.62
N ALA A 20 -1.18 -14.06 -4.31
CA ALA A 20 -1.76 -13.09 -3.38
C ALA A 20 -2.83 -12.24 -4.10
N PRO A 21 -3.99 -11.99 -3.46
CA PRO A 21 -4.98 -11.07 -4.01
C PRO A 21 -4.35 -9.69 -4.14
N ARG A 22 -4.40 -9.15 -5.37
CA ARG A 22 -3.85 -7.84 -5.74
C ARG A 22 -4.98 -6.98 -6.25
N CYS A 23 -5.00 -5.73 -5.83
CA CYS A 23 -5.85 -4.69 -6.36
C CYS A 23 -4.94 -3.56 -6.83
N ALA A 24 -5.20 -3.04 -8.02
CA ALA A 24 -4.51 -1.89 -8.58
C ALA A 24 -5.55 -0.94 -9.18
N GLY A 25 -5.29 0.36 -9.07
CA GLY A 25 -6.18 1.39 -9.57
C GLY A 25 -5.86 2.76 -8.96
N THR A 26 -6.57 3.78 -9.42
CA THR A 26 -6.49 5.14 -8.87
C THR A 26 -6.99 5.18 -7.43
N ALA A 27 -6.45 6.08 -6.60
CA ALA A 27 -6.87 6.25 -5.21
C ALA A 27 -8.40 6.42 -5.06
N ASN A 28 -9.02 7.26 -5.90
CA ASN A 28 -10.46 7.51 -5.90
C ASN A 28 -11.30 6.22 -6.10
N ARG A 29 -10.91 5.38 -7.07
CA ARG A 29 -11.62 4.13 -7.36
C ARG A 29 -11.43 3.09 -6.25
N ILE A 30 -10.24 3.02 -5.67
CA ILE A 30 -9.98 2.13 -4.53
C ILE A 30 -10.82 2.57 -3.32
N GLY A 31 -10.85 3.87 -3.00
CA GLY A 31 -11.68 4.43 -1.93
C GLY A 31 -13.15 4.05 -2.09
N LYS A 32 -13.73 4.31 -3.27
CA LYS A 32 -15.13 3.93 -3.56
C LYS A 32 -15.42 2.44 -3.37
N LEU A 33 -14.50 1.56 -3.75
CA LEU A 33 -14.68 0.12 -3.55
C LEU A 33 -14.63 -0.27 -2.06
N LEU A 34 -13.85 0.44 -1.25
CA LEU A 34 -13.79 0.26 0.20
C LEU A 34 -15.08 0.75 0.86
N ASP A 35 -15.56 1.92 0.45
CA ASP A 35 -16.82 2.53 0.92
C ASP A 35 -18.03 1.63 0.65
N MET A 36 -18.10 1.05 -0.55
CA MET A 36 -19.16 0.11 -0.94
C MET A 36 -18.96 -1.30 -0.39
N HIS A 37 -17.90 -1.54 0.40
CA HIS A 37 -17.51 -2.85 0.92
C HIS A 37 -17.26 -3.93 -0.16
N ALA A 38 -17.05 -3.52 -1.41
CA ALA A 38 -16.66 -4.38 -2.52
C ALA A 38 -15.18 -4.78 -2.47
N LEU A 39 -14.35 -4.01 -1.76
CA LEU A 39 -12.95 -4.32 -1.45
C LEU A 39 -12.76 -4.39 0.07
N ARG A 40 -11.96 -5.35 0.55
CA ARG A 40 -11.61 -5.47 1.97
C ARG A 40 -10.09 -5.49 2.14
N LEU A 41 -9.60 -4.73 3.12
CA LEU A 41 -8.16 -4.64 3.40
C LEU A 41 -7.66 -5.66 4.43
N SER A 42 -8.51 -6.58 4.91
CA SER A 42 -8.17 -7.50 6.02
C SER A 42 -6.81 -8.20 5.86
N HIS A 43 -6.45 -8.62 4.65
CA HIS A 43 -5.17 -9.27 4.32
C HIS A 43 -4.15 -8.35 3.62
N CYS A 44 -4.46 -7.06 3.45
CA CYS A 44 -3.54 -6.10 2.87
C CYS A 44 -2.41 -5.82 3.86
N THR A 45 -1.18 -6.15 3.44
CA THR A 45 0.07 -5.94 4.20
C THR A 45 1.01 -4.94 3.54
N LEU A 46 0.76 -4.59 2.27
CA LEU A 46 1.58 -3.68 1.48
C LEU A 46 0.68 -2.83 0.60
N VAL A 47 0.86 -1.51 0.68
CA VAL A 47 0.30 -0.51 -0.23
C VAL A 47 1.47 0.13 -0.96
N ILE A 48 1.44 0.07 -2.29
CA ILE A 48 2.44 0.70 -3.14
C ILE A 48 1.77 1.88 -3.83
N VAL A 49 2.37 3.05 -3.68
CA VAL A 49 1.94 4.27 -4.36
C VAL A 49 3.00 4.61 -5.39
N ASP A 50 2.58 4.67 -6.65
CA ASP A 50 3.43 5.08 -7.75
C ASP A 50 3.67 6.60 -7.67
N ALA A 51 4.89 7.01 -7.32
CA ALA A 51 5.30 8.41 -7.28
C ALA A 51 6.12 8.78 -8.52
N HIS A 52 6.13 7.95 -9.56
CA HIS A 52 6.86 8.23 -10.79
C HIS A 52 6.27 9.45 -11.53
N PRO A 53 7.13 10.37 -12.03
CA PRO A 53 6.67 11.50 -12.82
C PRO A 53 6.13 11.05 -14.18
N ASP A 54 4.98 11.61 -14.57
CA ASP A 54 4.43 11.45 -15.92
C ASP A 54 5.22 12.25 -16.98
N PHE A 55 4.78 12.20 -18.23
CA PHE A 55 5.41 12.94 -19.34
C PHE A 55 5.36 14.48 -19.16
N LYS A 56 4.46 14.98 -18.31
CA LYS A 56 4.34 16.40 -17.92
C LYS A 56 5.09 16.72 -16.63
N ARG A 57 5.84 15.75 -16.07
CA ARG A 57 6.57 15.83 -14.80
C ARG A 57 5.67 16.00 -13.58
N PHE A 58 4.39 15.63 -13.67
CA PHE A 58 3.51 15.52 -12.51
C PHE A 58 3.63 14.14 -11.87
N THR A 59 3.50 14.08 -10.55
CA THR A 59 3.39 12.85 -9.77
C THR A 59 2.02 12.85 -9.08
N LEU A 60 1.64 11.73 -8.47
CA LEU A 60 0.45 11.66 -7.61
C LEU A 60 0.47 12.70 -6.47
N LEU A 61 1.66 13.16 -6.06
CA LEU A 61 1.83 14.11 -4.98
C LEU A 61 1.81 15.57 -5.45
N SER A 62 2.19 15.85 -6.71
CA SER A 62 2.25 17.21 -7.23
C SER A 62 0.97 17.66 -7.93
N HIS A 63 0.17 16.74 -8.48
CA HIS A 63 -1.13 17.08 -9.05
C HIS A 63 -2.19 17.26 -7.94
N PRO A 64 -2.79 18.46 -7.75
CA PRO A 64 -3.64 18.75 -6.60
C PRO A 64 -4.79 17.75 -6.40
N ASN A 65 -5.56 17.45 -7.45
CA ASN A 65 -6.70 16.54 -7.34
C ASN A 65 -6.29 15.11 -6.98
N LEU A 66 -5.19 14.60 -7.57
CA LEU A 66 -4.71 13.24 -7.30
C LEU A 66 -4.15 13.14 -5.89
N ARG A 67 -3.49 14.20 -5.42
CA ARG A 67 -3.01 14.31 -4.05
C ARG A 67 -4.19 14.26 -3.07
N GLU A 68 -5.23 15.06 -3.27
CA GLU A 68 -6.39 15.06 -2.36
C GLU A 68 -7.06 13.68 -2.29
N ASP A 69 -7.25 13.02 -3.45
CA ASP A 69 -7.78 11.65 -3.51
C ASP A 69 -6.88 10.64 -2.74
N LEU A 70 -5.57 10.75 -2.90
CA LEU A 70 -4.61 9.88 -2.22
C LEU A 70 -4.63 10.08 -0.71
N PHE A 71 -4.65 11.33 -0.25
CA PHE A 71 -4.69 11.66 1.17
C PHE A 71 -6.03 11.31 1.82
N ALA A 72 -7.15 11.41 1.10
CA ALA A 72 -8.45 10.91 1.55
C ALA A 72 -8.39 9.39 1.77
N LEU A 73 -7.95 8.62 0.75
CA LEU A 73 -7.77 7.17 0.87
C LEU A 73 -6.87 6.80 2.07
N TYR A 74 -5.78 7.55 2.26
CA TYR A 74 -4.89 7.34 3.40
C TYR A 74 -5.61 7.55 4.73
N ARG A 75 -6.21 8.73 4.95
CA ARG A 75 -6.84 9.08 6.23
C ARG A 75 -7.99 8.13 6.57
N ASP A 76 -8.84 7.84 5.58
CA ASP A 76 -10.14 7.21 5.82
C ASP A 76 -10.01 5.68 5.94
N HIS A 77 -9.02 5.07 5.27
CA HIS A 77 -8.92 3.62 5.20
C HIS A 77 -7.56 3.02 5.57
N LEU A 78 -6.45 3.74 5.36
CA LEU A 78 -5.11 3.16 5.51
C LEU A 78 -4.41 3.59 6.80
N HIS A 79 -4.71 4.78 7.34
CA HIS A 79 -3.95 5.41 8.42
C HIS A 79 -3.83 4.49 9.63
N SER A 80 -4.96 4.02 10.16
CA SER A 80 -4.99 3.11 11.31
C SER A 80 -4.20 1.82 11.07
N ARG A 81 -4.30 1.24 9.86
CA ARG A 81 -3.60 -0.01 9.52
C ARG A 81 -2.09 0.19 9.39
N ILE A 82 -1.67 1.35 8.88
CA ILE A 82 -0.25 1.67 8.71
C ILE A 82 0.37 1.96 10.08
N THR A 83 -0.28 2.78 10.90
CA THR A 83 0.24 3.13 12.24
C THR A 83 0.21 1.95 13.20
N SER A 84 -0.72 1.01 13.05
CA SER A 84 -0.74 -0.24 13.82
C SER A 84 0.26 -1.29 13.33
N GLY A 85 0.98 -1.04 12.23
CA GLY A 85 1.91 -2.00 11.60
C GLY A 85 1.25 -3.14 10.84
N ALA A 86 -0.08 -3.13 10.64
CA ALA A 86 -0.81 -4.14 9.88
C ALA A 86 -0.56 -4.05 8.37
N ALA A 87 -0.21 -2.86 7.87
CA ALA A 87 0.21 -2.63 6.49
C ALA A 87 1.43 -1.70 6.43
N LYS A 88 2.25 -1.86 5.39
CA LYS A 88 3.35 -0.94 5.07
C LYS A 88 2.98 -0.10 3.85
N LEU A 89 3.34 1.17 3.88
CA LEU A 89 3.23 2.06 2.73
C LEU A 89 4.60 2.22 2.08
N LEU A 90 4.67 1.98 0.78
CA LEU A 90 5.86 2.18 -0.04
C LEU A 90 5.54 3.22 -1.12
N LEU A 91 6.45 4.18 -1.29
CA LEU A 91 6.46 5.06 -2.45
C LEU A 91 7.46 4.49 -3.45
N TYR A 92 7.01 4.24 -4.67
CA TYR A 92 7.83 3.74 -5.79
C TYR A 92 8.23 4.87 -6.72
#